data_AF-A0A1B2DS01-F1
#
_entry.id   AF-A0A1B2DS01-F1
#
_cell.length_a   1.000
_cell.length_b   1.000
_cell.length_c   1.000
_cell.angle_alpha   90.00
_cell.angle_beta   90.00
_cell.angle_gamma   90.00
#
_symmetry.space_group_name_H-M   'P 1'
#
loop_
_entity.id
_entity.type
_entity.pdbx_description
1 polymer ?
#
loop_
_entity_poly.entity_id
_entity_poly.type
_entity_poly.pdbx_seq_one_letter_code
_entity_poly.pdbx_strand_id
1 'polypeptide(L)'
;MAARMNKKRAFLFVSKVLGKHLPVNPYTSLLSGAALSLLLYKRYAADEQQHALANELLDAAIEGLTNPGRSEQVYHQVIEANLKLPEQALFIGFAETATALGHSMYRVFSEDCTYLHTTREQIPAMESLISFEEEHSHAVAHRCYALDTAFFNGNEPIVLVDDELTTGKTALNIIRDIQRQFPRQQYIVASLLDWRTEADEQRFAEAAQELGVSIEVLSLMKGAIRAEGSSPEQVAASAQTQAETHASGRLNKVYLDELFELASYSSVDSAGAVNASPYVAGTGRFGVRSCENRTLDASIAKAGAKLRSFRAGERTLCLGTGEFMYIPMRIAAELGQGVSYHSTTRSPVHPIDKPDYAIKSGQAFPSPEDEQVRNFFYNVGALQYDDCFIFAERDWPEDRLAPLLSALQACGFQQINVIICGPSMGSHKEEKA
;
A
#
# COMPACT_ATOMS: atom_id res chain seq x y z
N MET A 1 2.36 12.27 15.33
CA MET A 1 2.02 13.04 14.11
C MET A 1 3.29 13.63 13.52
N ALA A 2 3.23 14.14 12.30
CA ALA A 2 4.32 14.91 11.69
C ALA A 2 3.76 16.06 10.84
N ALA A 3 4.57 17.06 10.54
CA ALA A 3 4.20 18.20 9.70
C ALA A 3 4.47 17.90 8.21
N ARG A 4 3.47 18.14 7.35
CA ARG A 4 3.66 18.03 5.89
C ARG A 4 4.39 19.25 5.37
N MET A 5 5.15 19.09 4.29
CA MET A 5 5.68 20.20 3.51
C MET A 5 4.57 20.80 2.60
N ASN A 6 3.43 21.18 3.17
CA ASN A 6 2.27 21.70 2.44
C ASN A 6 1.53 22.77 3.27
N LYS A 7 1.36 23.96 2.68
CA LYS A 7 0.71 25.11 3.33
C LYS A 7 -0.78 24.92 3.64
N LYS A 8 -1.49 24.02 2.95
CA LYS A 8 -2.94 23.81 3.10
C LYS A 8 -3.30 22.73 4.14
N ARG A 9 -2.40 21.78 4.40
CA ARG A 9 -2.61 20.68 5.37
C ARG A 9 -1.33 20.47 6.17
N ALA A 10 -1.21 21.21 7.28
CA ALA A 10 0.03 21.36 8.02
C ALA A 10 0.52 20.08 8.75
N PHE A 11 -0.33 19.06 8.90
CA PHE A 11 0.00 17.84 9.64
C PHE A 11 -0.43 16.56 8.92
N LEU A 12 0.12 15.43 9.35
CA LEU A 12 -0.23 14.08 8.94
C LEU A 12 -0.16 13.09 10.12
N PHE A 13 -0.97 12.04 10.03
CA PHE A 13 -0.89 10.89 10.92
C PHE A 13 0.21 9.96 10.45
N VAL A 14 1.13 9.66 11.36
CA VAL A 14 2.19 8.69 11.11
C VAL A 14 1.70 7.36 11.65
N SER A 15 1.28 6.48 10.75
CA SER A 15 0.85 5.14 11.10
C SER A 15 2.03 4.31 11.59
N LYS A 16 1.85 3.63 12.73
CA LYS A 16 2.78 2.65 13.29
C LYS A 16 2.51 1.23 12.81
N VAL A 17 1.53 1.04 11.93
CA VAL A 17 1.12 -0.29 11.46
C VAL A 17 1.31 -0.47 9.96
N LEU A 18 1.24 0.58 9.13
CA LEU A 18 1.19 0.45 7.66
C LEU A 18 2.54 0.26 6.95
N GLY A 19 3.67 0.52 7.61
CA GLY A 19 4.98 0.47 6.95
C GLY A 19 5.26 1.62 5.95
N LYS A 20 4.43 2.67 5.87
CA LYS A 20 4.61 3.79 4.91
C LYS A 20 5.68 4.81 5.32
N HIS A 21 5.70 5.19 6.59
CA HIS A 21 6.60 6.25 7.10
C HIS A 21 7.55 5.74 8.20
N LEU A 22 7.25 4.57 8.76
CA LEU A 22 8.04 3.91 9.79
C LEU A 22 8.27 2.47 9.33
N PRO A 23 9.47 1.91 9.54
CA PRO A 23 9.65 0.47 9.48
C PRO A 23 8.79 -0.22 10.56
N VAL A 24 8.10 -1.29 10.18
CA VAL A 24 7.20 -2.05 11.04
C VAL A 24 7.46 -3.55 10.89
N ASN A 25 6.99 -4.36 11.83
CA ASN A 25 6.92 -5.80 11.62
C ASN A 25 5.97 -6.10 10.42
N PRO A 26 6.37 -6.94 9.45
CA PRO A 26 5.56 -7.20 8.25
C PRO A 26 4.17 -7.75 8.57
N TYR A 27 4.05 -8.64 9.56
CA TYR A 27 2.75 -9.17 9.99
C TYR A 27 1.88 -8.12 10.66
N THR A 28 2.44 -7.13 11.38
CA THR A 28 1.65 -6.00 11.91
C THR A 28 0.99 -5.22 10.78
N SER A 29 1.69 -5.02 9.66
CA SER A 29 1.12 -4.34 8.50
C SER A 29 0.09 -5.17 7.76
N LEU A 30 0.34 -6.46 7.56
CA LEU A 30 -0.64 -7.38 6.97
C LEU A 30 -1.91 -7.44 7.83
N LEU A 31 -1.75 -7.56 9.15
CA LEU A 31 -2.85 -7.63 10.11
C LEU A 31 -3.71 -6.36 10.10
N SER A 32 -3.18 -5.20 9.69
CA SER A 32 -3.98 -3.96 9.64
C SER A 32 -5.11 -4.03 8.62
N GLY A 33 -4.87 -4.62 7.44
CA GLY A 33 -5.93 -4.86 6.45
C GLY A 33 -6.84 -6.02 6.87
N ALA A 34 -6.28 -7.08 7.45
CA ALA A 34 -7.07 -8.19 7.98
C ALA A 34 -8.01 -7.75 9.13
N ALA A 35 -7.63 -6.76 9.94
CA ALA A 35 -8.53 -6.21 10.95
C ALA A 35 -9.76 -5.51 10.33
N LEU A 36 -9.58 -4.81 9.19
CA LEU A 36 -10.71 -4.21 8.46
C LEU A 36 -11.64 -5.28 7.88
N SER A 37 -11.11 -6.41 7.41
CA SER A 37 -11.95 -7.50 6.89
C SER A 37 -12.80 -8.13 7.98
N LEU A 38 -12.33 -8.13 9.24
CA LEU A 38 -13.10 -8.63 10.38
C LEU A 38 -14.26 -7.70 10.74
N LEU A 39 -14.11 -6.38 10.58
CA LEU A 39 -15.25 -5.44 10.69
C LEU A 39 -16.31 -5.73 9.61
N LEU A 40 -15.87 -5.96 8.37
CA LEU A 40 -16.76 -6.30 7.26
C LEU A 40 -17.45 -7.65 7.49
N TYR A 41 -16.71 -8.66 7.92
CA TYR A 41 -17.27 -9.98 8.24
C TYR A 41 -18.29 -9.89 9.38
N LYS A 42 -17.98 -9.17 10.45
CA LYS A 42 -18.91 -8.91 11.57
C LYS A 42 -20.20 -8.24 11.09
N ARG A 43 -20.10 -7.27 10.17
CA ARG A 43 -21.24 -6.56 9.59
C ARG A 43 -22.18 -7.46 8.79
N TYR A 44 -21.65 -8.52 8.20
CA TYR A 44 -22.42 -9.50 7.42
C TYR A 44 -22.72 -10.80 8.18
N ALA A 45 -22.41 -10.87 9.49
CA ALA A 45 -22.66 -12.06 10.30
C ALA A 45 -24.16 -12.42 10.29
N ALA A 46 -24.48 -13.62 9.83
CA ALA A 46 -25.85 -14.11 9.68
C ALA A 46 -26.43 -14.67 10.99
N ASP A 47 -25.58 -15.06 11.93
CA ASP A 47 -25.94 -15.68 13.19
C ASP A 47 -25.00 -15.28 14.35
N GLU A 48 -25.39 -15.66 15.57
CA GLU A 48 -24.63 -15.36 16.79
C GLU A 48 -23.24 -16.02 16.80
N GLN A 49 -23.07 -17.16 16.14
CA GLN A 49 -21.79 -17.87 16.07
C GLN A 49 -20.79 -17.12 15.19
N GLN A 50 -21.21 -16.67 14.00
CA GLN A 50 -20.39 -15.84 13.12
C GLN A 50 -20.04 -14.51 13.77
N HIS A 51 -21.00 -13.90 14.47
CA HIS A 51 -20.77 -12.66 15.19
C HIS A 51 -19.77 -12.84 16.36
N ALA A 52 -19.87 -13.94 17.12
CA ALA A 52 -18.93 -14.27 18.19
C ALA A 52 -17.52 -14.51 17.64
N LEU A 53 -17.38 -15.30 16.57
CA LEU A 53 -16.10 -15.54 15.89
C LEU A 53 -15.49 -14.23 15.39
N ALA A 54 -16.29 -13.36 14.79
CA ALA A 54 -15.81 -12.06 14.30
C ALA A 54 -15.28 -11.19 15.44
N ASN A 55 -15.93 -11.18 16.60
CA ASN A 55 -15.45 -10.46 17.78
C ASN A 55 -14.15 -11.06 18.32
N GLU A 56 -14.07 -12.38 18.46
CA GLU A 56 -12.87 -13.07 18.95
C GLU A 56 -11.65 -12.75 18.07
N LEU A 57 -11.79 -12.89 16.75
CA LEU A 57 -10.73 -12.59 15.81
C LEU A 57 -10.38 -11.09 15.80
N LEU A 58 -11.37 -10.21 15.91
CA LEU A 58 -11.14 -8.77 15.93
C LEU A 58 -10.37 -8.35 17.19
N ASP A 59 -10.75 -8.87 18.36
CA ASP A 59 -10.05 -8.61 19.62
C ASP A 59 -8.59 -9.10 19.54
N ALA A 60 -8.36 -10.30 18.99
CA ALA A 60 -7.01 -10.81 18.74
C ALA A 60 -6.24 -9.92 17.75
N ALA A 61 -6.89 -9.46 16.67
CA ALA A 61 -6.28 -8.57 15.68
C ALA A 61 -5.85 -7.23 16.30
N ILE A 62 -6.69 -6.62 17.15
CA ILE A 62 -6.33 -5.39 17.88
C ILE A 62 -5.15 -5.64 18.83
N GLU A 63 -5.11 -6.79 19.51
CA GLU A 63 -3.95 -7.18 20.31
C GLU A 63 -2.68 -7.30 19.46
N GLY A 64 -2.73 -8.00 18.32
CA GLY A 64 -1.58 -8.14 17.43
C GLY A 64 -1.10 -6.82 16.80
N LEU A 65 -2.00 -5.85 16.59
CA LEU A 65 -1.66 -4.52 16.09
C LEU A 65 -0.96 -3.65 17.16
N THR A 66 -1.31 -3.84 18.42
CA THR A 66 -0.72 -3.10 19.55
C THR A 66 0.51 -3.79 20.14
N ASN A 67 0.67 -5.09 19.90
CA ASN A 67 1.80 -5.91 20.30
C ASN A 67 2.42 -6.67 19.10
N PRO A 68 3.43 -6.08 18.42
CA PRO A 68 4.07 -6.69 17.25
C PRO A 68 4.70 -8.08 17.48
N GLY A 69 4.93 -8.49 18.73
CA GLY A 69 5.41 -9.84 19.04
C GLY A 69 4.35 -10.93 18.84
N ARG A 70 3.06 -10.55 18.77
CA ARG A 70 1.93 -11.48 18.55
C ARG A 70 1.37 -11.41 17.13
N SER A 71 1.78 -10.43 16.32
CA SER A 71 1.17 -10.14 15.02
C SER A 71 1.23 -11.33 14.06
N GLU A 72 2.32 -12.09 14.03
CA GLU A 72 2.49 -13.29 13.20
C GLU A 72 1.44 -14.36 13.54
N GLN A 73 1.38 -14.77 14.81
CA GLN A 73 0.42 -15.78 15.28
C GLN A 73 -1.03 -15.37 14.97
N VAL A 74 -1.39 -14.12 15.27
CA VAL A 74 -2.74 -13.62 15.05
C VAL A 74 -3.07 -13.52 13.56
N TYR A 75 -2.12 -13.07 12.73
CA TYR A 75 -2.32 -13.03 11.29
C TYR A 75 -2.63 -14.42 10.73
N HIS A 76 -1.87 -15.45 11.13
CA HIS A 76 -2.16 -16.83 10.74
C HIS A 76 -3.53 -17.30 11.21
N GLN A 77 -3.91 -17.01 12.47
CA GLN A 77 -5.24 -17.33 12.99
C GLN A 77 -6.37 -16.74 12.12
N VAL A 78 -6.24 -15.48 11.67
CA VAL A 78 -7.24 -14.83 10.81
C VAL A 78 -7.29 -15.46 9.41
N ILE A 79 -6.13 -15.75 8.81
CA ILE A 79 -6.08 -16.37 7.48
C ILE A 79 -6.61 -17.81 7.50
N GLU A 80 -6.28 -18.58 8.55
CA GLU A 80 -6.72 -19.96 8.72
C GLU A 80 -8.22 -20.08 9.03
N ALA A 81 -8.84 -19.01 9.56
CA ALA A 81 -10.29 -18.96 9.73
C ALA A 81 -11.06 -19.06 8.41
N ASN A 82 -10.40 -18.82 7.26
CA ASN A 82 -10.91 -19.04 5.92
C ASN A 82 -12.32 -18.45 5.72
N LEU A 83 -12.47 -17.18 6.07
CA LEU A 83 -13.76 -16.50 6.15
C LEU A 83 -14.42 -16.37 4.77
N LYS A 84 -15.74 -16.27 4.78
CA LYS A 84 -16.58 -16.11 3.59
C LYS A 84 -17.58 -15.00 3.81
N LEU A 85 -17.79 -14.17 2.78
CA LEU A 85 -18.89 -13.21 2.77
C LEU A 85 -20.15 -13.90 2.22
N PRO A 86 -21.36 -13.44 2.60
CA PRO A 86 -22.61 -14.00 2.10
C PRO A 86 -22.85 -13.68 0.62
N GLU A 87 -22.23 -12.62 0.11
CA GLU A 87 -22.22 -12.23 -1.29
C GLU A 87 -20.79 -11.86 -1.73
N GLN A 88 -20.56 -11.92 -3.04
CA GLN A 88 -19.31 -11.47 -3.65
C GLN A 88 -19.09 -9.98 -3.33
N ALA A 89 -17.83 -9.53 -3.34
CA ALA A 89 -17.52 -8.12 -3.15
C ALA A 89 -16.31 -7.71 -4.00
N LEU A 90 -16.37 -6.50 -4.56
CA LEU A 90 -15.26 -5.85 -5.23
C LEU A 90 -14.55 -4.91 -4.26
N PHE A 91 -13.31 -5.21 -3.93
CA PHE A 91 -12.45 -4.37 -3.10
C PHE A 91 -11.62 -3.44 -3.97
N ILE A 92 -11.60 -2.14 -3.66
CA ILE A 92 -10.80 -1.13 -4.36
C ILE A 92 -9.89 -0.40 -3.38
N GLY A 93 -8.59 -0.67 -3.43
CA GLY A 93 -7.58 0.04 -2.64
C GLY A 93 -7.15 1.37 -3.28
N PHE A 94 -7.01 2.42 -2.47
CA PHE A 94 -6.52 3.71 -2.98
C PHE A 94 -5.01 3.81 -3.02
N ALA A 95 -4.48 4.27 -4.15
CA ALA A 95 -3.06 4.58 -4.26
C ALA A 95 -2.72 5.73 -3.30
N GLU A 96 -1.61 5.68 -2.59
CA GLU A 96 -0.54 4.69 -2.73
C GLU A 96 -0.62 3.60 -1.65
N THR A 97 -0.88 4.00 -0.41
CA THR A 97 -0.72 3.13 0.76
C THR A 97 -1.84 2.13 0.93
N ALA A 98 -3.06 2.49 0.52
CA ALA A 98 -4.20 1.61 0.66
C ALA A 98 -4.25 0.52 -0.42
N THR A 99 -3.28 0.49 -1.33
CA THR A 99 -3.01 -0.67 -2.20
C THR A 99 -2.76 -1.91 -1.33
N ALA A 100 -1.68 -1.95 -0.55
CA ALA A 100 -1.41 -3.10 0.31
C ALA A 100 -2.45 -3.32 1.42
N LEU A 101 -3.03 -2.24 1.96
CA LEU A 101 -4.08 -2.35 2.98
C LEU A 101 -5.32 -3.06 2.42
N GLY A 102 -5.80 -2.62 1.25
CA GLY A 102 -6.95 -3.21 0.58
C GLY A 102 -6.69 -4.63 0.12
N HIS A 103 -5.50 -4.92 -0.40
CA HIS A 103 -5.14 -6.29 -0.80
C HIS A 103 -5.12 -7.21 0.43
N SER A 104 -4.58 -6.75 1.56
CA SER A 104 -4.57 -7.55 2.79
C SER A 104 -5.98 -7.76 3.37
N MET A 105 -6.86 -6.76 3.30
CA MET A 105 -8.27 -6.90 3.67
C MET A 105 -8.98 -7.95 2.81
N TYR A 106 -8.85 -7.83 1.50
CA TYR A 106 -9.41 -8.74 0.53
C TYR A 106 -8.94 -10.19 0.74
N ARG A 107 -7.63 -10.38 0.99
CA ARG A 107 -7.01 -11.71 1.09
C ARG A 107 -7.65 -12.62 2.15
N VAL A 108 -8.30 -12.07 3.18
CA VAL A 108 -8.95 -12.86 4.23
C VAL A 108 -10.13 -13.68 3.71
N PHE A 109 -10.78 -13.24 2.62
CA PHE A 109 -11.96 -13.91 2.08
C PHE A 109 -11.62 -14.98 1.06
N SER A 110 -12.11 -16.19 1.31
CA SER A 110 -11.70 -17.40 0.61
C SER A 110 -12.37 -17.65 -0.74
N GLU A 111 -13.51 -17.00 -1.01
CA GLU A 111 -14.33 -17.27 -2.20
C GLU A 111 -14.88 -15.99 -2.84
N ASP A 112 -14.91 -16.02 -4.18
CA ASP A 112 -15.62 -15.12 -5.09
C ASP A 112 -15.54 -13.60 -4.83
N CYS A 113 -14.49 -13.15 -4.14
CA CYS A 113 -14.17 -11.74 -4.04
C CYS A 113 -13.15 -11.37 -5.12
N THR A 114 -13.18 -10.10 -5.49
CA THR A 114 -12.20 -9.52 -6.43
C THR A 114 -11.55 -8.30 -5.79
N TYR A 115 -10.28 -8.08 -6.09
CA TYR A 115 -9.55 -6.92 -5.61
C TYR A 115 -8.87 -6.19 -6.74
N LEU A 116 -8.97 -4.87 -6.70
CA LEU A 116 -8.28 -3.96 -7.58
C LEU A 116 -7.72 -2.78 -6.78
N HIS A 117 -6.74 -2.06 -7.31
CA HIS A 117 -6.39 -0.75 -6.77
C HIS A 117 -6.30 0.33 -7.82
N THR A 118 -6.52 1.56 -7.38
CA THR A 118 -6.20 2.72 -8.21
C THR A 118 -4.69 2.85 -8.38
N THR A 119 -4.26 3.50 -9.46
CA THR A 119 -2.87 3.82 -9.74
C THR A 119 -2.73 5.23 -10.28
N ARG A 120 -1.56 5.83 -10.08
CA ARG A 120 -1.20 7.11 -10.70
C ARG A 120 -0.47 6.95 -12.02
N GLU A 121 -0.07 5.72 -12.37
CA GLU A 121 0.61 5.42 -13.62
C GLU A 121 -0.33 5.57 -14.82
N GLN A 122 0.24 5.86 -15.98
CA GLN A 122 -0.46 5.91 -17.26
C GLN A 122 -0.07 4.68 -18.08
N ILE A 123 -1.06 3.89 -18.47
CA ILE A 123 -0.88 2.68 -19.26
C ILE A 123 -1.58 2.90 -20.62
N PRO A 124 -0.89 3.40 -21.65
CA PRO A 124 -1.54 3.86 -22.89
C PRO A 124 -2.31 2.79 -23.65
N ALA A 125 -1.91 1.53 -23.50
CA ALA A 125 -2.56 0.39 -24.15
C ALA A 125 -3.87 -0.06 -23.45
N MET A 126 -4.25 0.58 -22.34
CA MET A 126 -5.48 0.27 -21.61
C MET A 126 -6.32 1.54 -21.39
N GLU A 127 -7.62 1.40 -21.57
CA GLU A 127 -8.56 2.41 -21.12
C GLU A 127 -8.75 2.31 -19.60
N SER A 128 -8.71 3.45 -18.92
CA SER A 128 -8.97 3.50 -17.48
C SER A 128 -10.47 3.46 -17.25
N LEU A 129 -10.95 2.42 -16.57
CA LEU A 129 -12.38 2.21 -16.27
C LEU A 129 -12.94 3.31 -15.36
N ILE A 130 -12.11 3.80 -14.43
CA ILE A 130 -12.46 4.90 -13.53
C ILE A 130 -11.28 5.85 -13.50
N SER A 131 -11.54 7.12 -13.80
CA SER A 131 -10.53 8.17 -13.72
C SER A 131 -11.08 9.34 -12.93
N PHE A 132 -10.39 9.75 -11.86
CA PHE A 132 -10.78 10.91 -11.06
C PHE A 132 -9.58 11.71 -10.59
N GLU A 133 -9.79 13.01 -10.37
CA GLU A 133 -8.75 13.94 -9.93
C GLU A 133 -8.93 14.27 -8.44
N GLU A 134 -7.85 14.23 -7.66
CA GLU A 134 -7.89 14.75 -6.29
C GLU A 134 -7.87 16.29 -6.29
N GLU A 135 -8.85 16.93 -5.62
CA GLU A 135 -9.02 18.40 -5.57
C GLU A 135 -7.82 19.18 -4.97
N HIS A 136 -6.78 18.51 -4.44
CA HIS A 136 -5.76 19.12 -3.58
C HIS A 136 -4.29 18.87 -3.94
N SER A 137 -4.01 18.41 -5.15
CA SER A 137 -2.64 18.48 -5.69
C SER A 137 -2.71 18.75 -7.18
N HIS A 138 -1.72 19.46 -7.72
CA HIS A 138 -1.65 19.80 -9.15
C HIS A 138 -1.69 18.52 -10.00
N ALA A 139 -2.89 18.17 -10.49
CA ALA A 139 -3.26 17.13 -11.44
C ALA A 139 -2.51 15.80 -11.35
N VAL A 140 -2.84 14.97 -10.35
CA VAL A 140 -2.55 13.52 -10.42
C VAL A 140 -3.87 12.76 -10.41
N ALA A 141 -4.30 12.33 -11.60
CA ALA A 141 -5.48 11.48 -11.75
C ALA A 141 -5.20 10.09 -11.18
N HIS A 142 -6.12 9.59 -10.36
CA HIS A 142 -6.20 8.19 -10.00
C HIS A 142 -6.92 7.44 -11.12
N ARG A 143 -6.33 6.33 -11.55
CA ARG A 143 -6.81 5.48 -12.64
C ARG A 143 -7.07 4.08 -12.14
N CYS A 144 -8.00 3.39 -12.78
CA CYS A 144 -8.33 2.01 -12.48
C CYS A 144 -8.27 1.23 -13.79
N TYR A 145 -7.37 0.24 -13.85
CA TYR A 145 -7.20 -0.63 -15.00
C TYR A 145 -7.60 -2.04 -14.62
N ALA A 146 -8.32 -2.76 -15.49
CA ALA A 146 -8.65 -4.16 -15.27
C ALA A 146 -8.42 -4.96 -16.55
N LEU A 147 -7.85 -6.16 -16.42
CA LEU A 147 -7.77 -7.10 -17.55
C LEU A 147 -9.14 -7.66 -17.90
N ASP A 148 -9.96 -7.90 -16.88
CA ASP A 148 -11.37 -8.30 -17.04
C ASP A 148 -12.29 -7.17 -16.61
N THR A 149 -12.91 -6.52 -17.58
CA THR A 149 -13.88 -5.45 -17.32
C THR A 149 -15.16 -5.98 -16.64
N ALA A 150 -15.39 -7.30 -16.64
CA ALA A 150 -16.51 -7.91 -15.93
C ALA A 150 -16.44 -7.70 -14.41
N PHE A 151 -15.27 -7.35 -13.85
CA PHE A 151 -15.15 -6.94 -12.44
C PHE A 151 -16.12 -5.82 -12.06
N PHE A 152 -16.49 -4.96 -13.01
CA PHE A 152 -17.42 -3.86 -12.76
C PHE A 152 -18.84 -4.11 -13.29
N ASN A 153 -19.09 -5.21 -13.99
CA ASN A 153 -20.39 -5.50 -14.62
C ASN A 153 -21.40 -6.17 -13.68
N GLY A 154 -21.01 -6.54 -12.46
CA GLY A 154 -21.89 -7.17 -11.49
C GLY A 154 -22.71 -6.19 -10.64
N ASN A 155 -23.40 -6.73 -9.62
CA ASN A 155 -24.24 -5.95 -8.69
C ASN A 155 -23.71 -6.04 -7.24
N GLU A 156 -22.59 -6.72 -7.04
CA GLU A 156 -21.92 -6.91 -5.76
C GLU A 156 -21.57 -5.58 -5.09
N PRO A 157 -21.58 -5.52 -3.75
CA PRO A 157 -21.08 -4.36 -3.00
C PRO A 157 -19.65 -4.01 -3.39
N ILE A 158 -19.37 -2.71 -3.45
CA ILE A 158 -18.02 -2.18 -3.63
C ILE A 158 -17.48 -1.73 -2.27
N VAL A 159 -16.32 -2.27 -1.90
CA VAL A 159 -15.57 -1.92 -0.69
C VAL A 159 -14.39 -1.04 -1.08
N LEU A 160 -14.51 0.26 -0.82
CA LEU A 160 -13.44 1.23 -1.00
C LEU A 160 -12.54 1.24 0.24
N VAL A 161 -11.23 1.10 0.06
CA VAL A 161 -10.28 1.02 1.18
C VAL A 161 -9.29 2.17 1.13
N ASP A 162 -9.18 2.90 2.24
CA ASP A 162 -8.21 3.97 2.45
C ASP A 162 -7.51 3.85 3.82
N ASP A 163 -6.39 4.55 4.03
CA ASP A 163 -5.70 4.53 5.34
C ASP A 163 -6.40 5.42 6.39
N GLU A 164 -6.89 6.59 5.98
CA GLU A 164 -7.60 7.54 6.82
C GLU A 164 -8.78 8.20 6.09
N LEU A 165 -9.88 8.41 6.80
CA LEU A 165 -11.01 9.21 6.32
C LEU A 165 -11.01 10.54 7.07
N THR A 166 -10.89 11.65 6.33
CA THR A 166 -11.02 13.01 6.90
C THR A 166 -12.31 13.68 6.48
N THR A 167 -12.34 14.40 5.35
CA THR A 167 -13.61 14.98 4.86
C THR A 167 -14.47 13.97 4.09
N GLY A 168 -13.86 12.84 3.69
CA GLY A 168 -14.44 11.79 2.87
C GLY A 168 -14.82 12.19 1.44
N LYS A 169 -14.41 13.39 0.98
CA LYS A 169 -14.66 13.87 -0.38
C LYS A 169 -14.16 12.92 -1.46
N THR A 170 -12.95 12.40 -1.31
CA THR A 170 -12.34 11.46 -2.27
C THR A 170 -13.22 10.22 -2.45
N ALA A 171 -13.65 9.59 -1.35
CA ALA A 171 -14.56 8.45 -1.39
C ALA A 171 -15.88 8.81 -2.08
N LEU A 172 -16.51 9.93 -1.74
CA LEU A 172 -17.78 10.35 -2.36
C LEU A 172 -17.66 10.67 -3.86
N ASN A 173 -16.56 11.29 -4.30
CA ASN A 173 -16.32 11.58 -5.71
C ASN A 173 -16.19 10.27 -6.50
N ILE A 174 -15.43 9.31 -5.96
CA ILE A 174 -15.27 7.98 -6.56
C ILE A 174 -16.60 7.24 -6.62
N ILE A 175 -17.38 7.23 -5.53
CA ILE A 175 -18.71 6.62 -5.51
C ILE A 175 -19.59 7.21 -6.60
N ARG A 176 -19.59 8.54 -6.80
CA ARG A 176 -20.35 9.18 -7.88
C ARG A 176 -19.85 8.77 -9.27
N ASP A 177 -18.55 8.68 -9.48
CA ASP A 177 -17.97 8.30 -10.77
C ASP A 177 -18.21 6.83 -11.11
N ILE A 178 -18.11 5.95 -10.11
CA ILE A 178 -18.52 4.55 -10.21
C ILE A 178 -20.02 4.49 -10.50
N GLN A 179 -20.87 5.18 -9.74
CA GLN A 179 -22.32 5.09 -9.91
C GLN A 179 -22.79 5.53 -11.30
N ARG A 180 -22.08 6.46 -11.96
CA ARG A 180 -22.38 6.89 -13.33
C ARG A 180 -22.08 5.82 -14.38
N GLN A 181 -21.06 5.00 -14.16
CA GLN A 181 -20.53 4.07 -15.17
C GLN A 181 -20.89 2.62 -14.86
N PHE A 182 -20.81 2.24 -13.59
CA PHE A 182 -21.00 0.91 -13.03
C PHE A 182 -21.88 0.99 -11.77
N PRO A 183 -23.20 1.27 -11.91
CA PRO A 183 -24.10 1.44 -10.77
C PRO A 183 -24.04 0.26 -9.79
N ARG A 184 -24.11 0.58 -8.49
CA ARG A 184 -24.26 -0.37 -7.40
C ARG A 184 -25.36 0.04 -6.44
N GLN A 185 -25.86 -0.93 -5.69
CA GLN A 185 -26.82 -0.67 -4.60
C GLN A 185 -26.12 -0.36 -3.28
N GLN A 186 -24.90 -0.87 -3.08
CA GLN A 186 -24.20 -0.81 -1.81
C GLN A 186 -22.73 -0.42 -1.99
N TYR A 187 -22.29 0.54 -1.17
CA TYR A 187 -20.91 0.95 -1.03
C TYR A 187 -20.49 0.86 0.43
N ILE A 188 -19.32 0.27 0.68
CA ILE A 188 -18.65 0.28 1.98
C ILE A 188 -17.34 1.07 1.84
N VAL A 189 -17.08 1.99 2.76
CA VAL A 189 -15.80 2.67 2.89
C VAL A 189 -15.09 2.17 4.14
N ALA A 190 -14.01 1.42 3.96
CA ALA A 190 -13.20 0.88 5.05
C ALA A 190 -11.95 1.75 5.26
N SER A 191 -11.68 2.13 6.50
CA SER A 191 -10.47 2.90 6.85
C SER A 191 -9.93 2.54 8.23
N LEU A 192 -8.62 2.68 8.46
CA LEU A 192 -8.10 2.46 9.82
C LEU A 192 -8.62 3.54 10.78
N LEU A 193 -8.71 4.78 10.30
CA LEU A 193 -9.04 5.96 11.08
C LEU A 193 -10.17 6.76 10.41
N ASP A 194 -11.22 7.09 11.16
CA ASP A 194 -12.31 8.00 10.72
C ASP A 194 -12.34 9.26 11.58
N TRP A 195 -12.03 10.39 10.95
CA TRP A 195 -11.96 11.74 11.54
C TRP A 195 -13.02 12.69 10.99
N ARG A 196 -14.04 12.16 10.31
CA ARG A 196 -15.16 12.97 9.80
C ARG A 196 -15.84 13.74 10.92
N THR A 197 -16.17 14.98 10.62
CA THR A 197 -17.09 15.77 11.45
C THR A 197 -18.54 15.34 11.19
N GLU A 198 -19.47 15.74 12.06
CA GLU A 198 -20.91 15.52 11.85
C GLU A 198 -21.39 16.05 10.47
N ALA A 199 -20.86 17.20 10.04
CA ALA A 199 -21.16 17.76 8.72
C ALA A 199 -20.62 16.90 7.57
N ASP A 200 -19.49 16.21 7.77
CA ASP A 200 -18.93 15.29 6.78
C ASP A 200 -19.73 13.99 6.72
N GLU A 201 -20.21 13.48 7.86
CA GLU A 201 -21.10 12.33 7.92
C GLU A 201 -22.45 12.61 7.27
N GLN A 202 -23.01 13.81 7.50
CA GLN A 202 -24.26 14.23 6.86
C GLN A 202 -24.13 14.27 5.34
N ARG A 203 -22.97 14.68 4.79
CA ARG A 203 -22.73 14.63 3.34
C ARG A 203 -22.71 13.21 2.76
N PHE A 204 -22.34 12.20 3.56
CA PHE A 204 -22.46 10.80 3.13
C PHE A 204 -23.94 10.37 3.08
N ALA A 205 -24.74 10.75 4.08
CA ALA A 205 -26.17 10.49 4.09
C ALA A 205 -26.90 11.17 2.92
N GLU A 206 -26.55 12.42 2.62
CA GLU A 206 -27.06 13.17 1.48
C GLU A 206 -26.67 12.52 0.15
N ALA A 207 -25.41 12.12 -0.02
CA ALA A 207 -24.96 11.43 -1.22
C ALA A 207 -25.65 10.07 -1.41
N ALA A 208 -25.86 9.31 -0.33
CA ALA A 208 -26.59 8.05 -0.36
C ALA A 208 -28.05 8.27 -0.84
N GLN A 209 -28.72 9.30 -0.33
CA GLN A 209 -30.07 9.67 -0.75
C GLN A 209 -30.12 10.19 -2.20
N GLU A 210 -29.17 11.05 -2.58
CA GLU A 210 -29.02 11.61 -3.94
C GLU A 210 -28.90 10.51 -4.99
N LEU A 211 -28.07 9.50 -4.71
CA LEU A 211 -27.74 8.42 -5.63
C LEU A 211 -28.70 7.22 -5.55
N GLY A 212 -29.54 7.16 -4.51
CA GLY A 212 -30.43 6.03 -4.27
C GLY A 212 -29.68 4.74 -3.90
N VAL A 213 -28.60 4.84 -3.11
CA VAL A 213 -27.72 3.73 -2.72
C VAL A 213 -27.50 3.71 -1.21
N SER A 214 -26.94 2.61 -0.66
CA SER A 214 -26.38 2.63 0.69
C SER A 214 -24.89 2.97 0.66
N ILE A 215 -24.46 3.82 1.62
CA ILE A 215 -23.04 4.11 1.86
C ILE A 215 -22.77 3.90 3.35
N GLU A 216 -21.97 2.89 3.67
CA GLU A 216 -21.58 2.56 5.03
C GLU A 216 -20.09 2.81 5.24
N VAL A 217 -19.70 3.23 6.45
CA VAL A 217 -18.29 3.41 6.80
C VAL A 217 -17.90 2.48 7.93
N LEU A 218 -16.85 1.71 7.71
CA LEU A 218 -16.23 0.83 8.71
C LEU A 218 -14.87 1.39 9.08
N SER A 219 -14.63 1.59 10.38
CA SER A 219 -13.33 2.03 10.87
C SER A 219 -12.91 1.36 12.16
N LEU A 220 -11.60 1.10 12.31
CA LEU A 220 -11.05 0.55 13.56
C LEU A 220 -11.06 1.59 14.68
N MET A 221 -10.86 2.87 14.32
CA MET A 221 -10.91 3.98 15.25
C MET A 221 -11.67 5.14 14.63
N LYS A 222 -12.64 5.67 15.37
CA LYS A 222 -13.38 6.88 15.02
C LYS A 222 -13.21 7.93 16.12
N GLY A 223 -13.07 9.19 15.74
CA GLY A 223 -13.00 10.28 16.71
C GLY A 223 -13.00 11.66 16.07
N ALA A 224 -12.72 12.68 16.88
CA ALA A 224 -12.58 14.06 16.43
C ALA A 224 -11.16 14.55 16.67
N ILE A 225 -10.65 15.37 15.75
CA ILE A 225 -9.31 15.93 15.85
C ILE A 225 -9.34 17.43 15.67
N ARG A 226 -8.66 18.12 16.57
CA ARG A 226 -8.36 19.54 16.49
C ARG A 226 -6.85 19.72 16.48
N ALA A 227 -6.34 20.32 15.43
CA ALA A 227 -4.93 20.69 15.33
C ALA A 227 -4.78 22.19 15.60
N GLU A 228 -3.84 22.56 16.47
CA GLU A 228 -3.48 23.94 16.76
C GLU A 228 -2.01 24.18 16.43
N GLY A 229 -1.68 25.39 15.97
CA GLY A 229 -0.35 25.76 15.52
C GLY A 229 -0.22 25.89 14.00
N SER A 230 0.89 26.47 13.56
CA SER A 230 1.26 26.59 12.15
C SER A 230 2.15 25.42 11.72
N SER A 231 2.18 25.11 10.42
CA SER A 231 3.31 24.35 9.86
C SER A 231 4.58 25.03 10.33
N PRO A 232 5.61 24.28 10.79
CA PRO A 232 6.91 24.88 11.07
C PRO A 232 7.26 25.81 9.89
N GLU A 233 7.43 27.11 10.16
CA GLU A 233 8.06 28.01 9.18
C GLU A 233 9.34 27.32 8.75
N GLN A 234 9.65 27.32 7.45
CA GLN A 234 10.83 26.66 6.86
C GLN A 234 11.98 26.68 7.86
N VAL A 235 12.11 25.61 8.65
CA VAL A 235 13.22 25.52 9.57
C VAL A 235 14.35 25.23 8.61
N ALA A 236 15.06 26.32 8.27
CA ALA A 236 15.86 26.46 7.09
C ALA A 236 16.87 25.32 7.00
N ALA A 237 16.55 24.24 6.29
CA ALA A 237 17.41 23.06 6.10
C ALA A 237 18.35 22.83 7.30
N SER A 238 17.82 22.93 8.54
CA SER A 238 18.70 23.15 9.68
C SER A 238 19.14 21.79 10.14
N ALA A 239 20.38 21.48 9.79
CA ALA A 239 20.97 20.17 9.86
C ALA A 239 20.29 19.16 8.91
N GLN A 240 20.61 19.26 7.61
CA GLN A 240 21.37 18.13 7.07
C GLN A 240 22.57 17.99 8.00
N THR A 241 22.40 17.29 9.13
CA THR A 241 23.55 16.65 9.76
C THR A 241 24.12 15.89 8.58
N GLN A 242 25.31 16.25 8.14
CA GLN A 242 26.11 15.38 7.28
C GLN A 242 26.21 14.09 8.09
N ALA A 243 25.21 13.21 7.93
CA ALA A 243 25.26 11.89 8.47
C ALA A 243 26.55 11.33 7.88
N GLU A 244 27.43 10.86 8.75
CA GLU A 244 28.63 10.18 8.32
C GLU A 244 28.20 9.18 7.24
N THR A 245 28.63 9.42 6.00
CA THR A 245 28.23 8.62 4.86
C THR A 245 28.95 7.29 5.00
N HIS A 246 28.26 6.32 5.58
CA HIS A 246 28.73 4.95 5.60
C HIS A 246 28.43 4.37 4.23
N ALA A 247 29.47 4.19 3.40
CA ALA A 247 29.29 3.53 2.13
C ALA A 247 28.77 2.10 2.39
N SER A 248 27.56 1.82 1.91
CA SER A 248 27.05 0.46 1.94
C SER A 248 27.96 -0.46 1.12
N GLY A 249 28.02 -1.72 1.52
CA GLY A 249 28.88 -2.72 0.88
C GLY A 249 28.33 -3.23 -0.44
N ARG A 250 28.14 -4.55 -0.55
CA ARG A 250 27.84 -5.23 -1.81
C ARG A 250 26.46 -4.86 -2.36
N LEU A 251 26.36 -4.56 -3.65
CA LEU A 251 25.08 -4.44 -4.36
C LEU A 251 24.80 -5.75 -5.12
N ASN A 252 23.64 -6.35 -4.87
CA ASN A 252 23.15 -7.52 -5.59
C ASN A 252 21.89 -7.14 -6.38
N LYS A 253 21.72 -7.65 -7.59
CA LYS A 253 20.49 -7.55 -8.38
C LYS A 253 19.93 -8.96 -8.57
N VAL A 254 18.69 -9.20 -8.14
CA VAL A 254 18.04 -10.52 -8.14
C VAL A 254 16.70 -10.40 -8.85
N TYR A 255 16.50 -11.20 -9.88
CA TYR A 255 15.23 -11.30 -10.59
C TYR A 255 14.43 -12.50 -10.08
N LEU A 256 13.10 -12.31 -10.02
CA LEU A 256 12.12 -13.29 -9.57
C LEU A 256 11.02 -13.51 -10.63
N ASP A 257 11.24 -13.09 -11.87
CA ASP A 257 10.25 -13.16 -12.95
C ASP A 257 9.73 -14.58 -13.19
N GLU A 258 10.57 -15.58 -12.98
CA GLU A 258 10.18 -16.99 -13.11
C GLU A 258 9.16 -17.45 -12.05
N LEU A 259 8.96 -16.66 -11.00
CA LEU A 259 8.05 -16.97 -9.90
C LEU A 259 6.69 -16.29 -10.05
N PHE A 260 6.54 -15.27 -10.89
CA PHE A 260 5.34 -14.45 -10.97
C PHE A 260 4.73 -14.46 -12.36
N GLU A 261 3.40 -14.44 -12.41
CA GLU A 261 2.68 -14.18 -13.66
C GLU A 261 2.82 -12.70 -14.04
N LEU A 262 3.04 -12.44 -15.33
CA LEU A 262 3.36 -11.12 -15.86
C LEU A 262 2.20 -10.55 -16.67
N ALA A 263 1.95 -9.26 -16.51
CA ALA A 263 1.03 -8.48 -17.32
C ALA A 263 1.85 -7.60 -18.29
N SER A 264 1.81 -7.94 -19.58
CA SER A 264 2.63 -7.32 -20.63
C SER A 264 2.09 -5.96 -21.07
N TYR A 265 2.18 -4.97 -20.18
CA TYR A 265 1.78 -3.59 -20.44
C TYR A 265 2.93 -2.63 -20.12
N SER A 266 3.06 -1.59 -20.93
CA SER A 266 4.00 -0.48 -20.72
C SER A 266 3.33 0.69 -20.01
N SER A 267 4.11 1.49 -19.27
CA SER A 267 3.66 2.82 -18.82
C SER A 267 4.50 3.94 -19.40
N VAL A 268 3.93 5.14 -19.29
CA VAL A 268 4.54 6.38 -19.71
C VAL A 268 4.58 7.34 -18.53
N ASP A 269 5.75 7.93 -18.28
CA ASP A 269 5.94 8.93 -17.23
C ASP A 269 5.48 10.34 -17.69
N SER A 270 5.54 11.31 -16.77
CA SER A 270 5.19 12.71 -17.08
C SER A 270 6.06 13.40 -18.13
N ALA A 271 7.26 12.86 -18.42
CA ALA A 271 8.17 13.35 -19.45
C ALA A 271 7.98 12.64 -20.80
N GLY A 272 7.08 11.64 -20.88
CA GLY A 272 6.84 10.85 -22.08
C GLY A 272 7.80 9.67 -22.25
N ALA A 273 8.62 9.34 -21.24
CA ALA A 273 9.49 8.18 -21.29
C ALA A 273 8.67 6.90 -21.06
N VAL A 274 8.91 5.90 -21.91
CA VAL A 274 8.21 4.60 -21.86
C VAL A 274 9.04 3.62 -21.03
N ASN A 275 8.42 3.01 -20.02
CA ASN A 275 8.92 1.78 -19.44
C ASN A 275 8.15 0.60 -20.09
N ALA A 276 8.87 -0.30 -20.76
CA ALA A 276 8.31 -1.45 -21.46
C ALA A 276 8.40 -2.76 -20.66
N SER A 277 9.08 -2.78 -19.50
CA SER A 277 9.14 -3.96 -18.64
C SER A 277 7.74 -4.37 -18.19
N PRO A 278 7.33 -5.65 -18.27
CA PRO A 278 5.98 -6.05 -17.89
C PRO A 278 5.77 -5.87 -16.38
N TYR A 279 4.51 -5.72 -15.98
CA TYR A 279 4.08 -5.68 -14.58
C TYR A 279 3.90 -7.10 -14.02
N VAL A 280 3.73 -7.21 -12.70
CA VAL A 280 3.31 -8.45 -12.05
C VAL A 280 1.77 -8.49 -11.98
N ALA A 281 1.15 -9.54 -12.52
CA ALA A 281 -0.31 -9.64 -12.59
C ALA A 281 -0.97 -9.68 -11.20
N GLY A 282 -0.33 -10.39 -10.25
CA GLY A 282 -0.84 -10.61 -8.89
C GLY A 282 -0.78 -9.40 -7.94
N THR A 283 -0.52 -8.18 -8.41
CA THR A 283 -0.45 -6.99 -7.53
C THR A 283 -1.83 -6.42 -7.19
N GLY A 284 -2.85 -6.77 -7.98
CA GLY A 284 -4.18 -6.15 -7.94
C GLY A 284 -4.27 -4.88 -8.80
N ARG A 285 -3.19 -4.45 -9.45
CA ARG A 285 -3.19 -3.29 -10.35
C ARG A 285 -4.17 -3.45 -11.51
N PHE A 286 -4.28 -4.68 -12.02
CA PHE A 286 -5.19 -5.04 -13.11
C PHE A 286 -6.34 -5.96 -12.67
N GLY A 287 -6.55 -6.04 -11.35
CA GLY A 287 -7.53 -6.88 -10.69
C GLY A 287 -7.08 -8.33 -10.48
N VAL A 288 -7.50 -8.93 -9.36
CA VAL A 288 -7.23 -10.33 -8.95
C VAL A 288 -8.48 -10.95 -8.32
N ARG A 289 -8.63 -12.27 -8.41
CA ARG A 289 -9.75 -13.06 -7.85
C ARG A 289 -9.30 -14.02 -6.76
N SER A 290 -10.20 -14.36 -5.83
CA SER A 290 -9.81 -15.13 -4.63
C SER A 290 -9.26 -16.52 -4.98
N CYS A 291 -9.66 -17.08 -6.13
CA CYS A 291 -9.13 -18.33 -6.66
C CYS A 291 -7.62 -18.26 -7.03
N GLU A 292 -7.08 -17.08 -7.29
CA GLU A 292 -5.68 -16.84 -7.68
C GLU A 292 -4.76 -16.72 -6.44
N ASN A 293 -5.32 -16.46 -5.25
CA ASN A 293 -4.57 -16.24 -4.01
C ASN A 293 -3.59 -17.39 -3.69
N ARG A 294 -4.00 -18.64 -3.92
CA ARG A 294 -3.16 -19.81 -3.64
C ARG A 294 -1.90 -19.84 -4.52
N THR A 295 -2.03 -19.45 -5.79
CA THR A 295 -0.89 -19.38 -6.71
C THR A 295 0.07 -18.28 -6.27
N LEU A 296 -0.45 -17.09 -5.95
CA LEU A 296 0.35 -15.98 -5.45
C LEU A 296 1.08 -16.32 -4.14
N ASP A 297 0.39 -16.98 -3.19
CA ASP A 297 0.99 -17.43 -1.93
C ASP A 297 2.17 -18.39 -2.17
N ALA A 298 2.03 -19.34 -3.10
CA ALA A 298 3.10 -20.27 -3.44
C ALA A 298 4.31 -19.56 -4.07
N SER A 299 4.08 -18.56 -4.92
CA SER A 299 5.13 -17.73 -5.51
C SER A 299 5.88 -16.91 -4.46
N ILE A 300 5.14 -16.28 -3.54
CA ILE A 300 5.70 -15.51 -2.42
C ILE A 300 6.55 -16.42 -1.50
N ALA A 301 6.05 -17.61 -1.15
CA ALA A 301 6.79 -18.54 -0.30
C ALA A 301 8.11 -18.99 -0.96
N LYS A 302 8.09 -19.26 -2.28
CA LYS A 302 9.31 -19.57 -3.06
C LYS A 302 10.26 -18.38 -3.11
N ALA A 303 9.76 -17.17 -3.32
CA ALA A 303 10.56 -15.95 -3.32
C ALA A 303 11.23 -15.73 -1.96
N GLY A 304 10.48 -15.84 -0.86
CA GLY A 304 11.01 -15.78 0.50
C GLY A 304 12.10 -16.83 0.74
N ALA A 305 11.85 -18.09 0.34
CA ALA A 305 12.85 -19.16 0.45
C ALA A 305 14.15 -18.86 -0.32
N LYS A 306 14.04 -18.35 -1.55
CA LYS A 306 15.18 -17.93 -2.37
C LYS A 306 15.94 -16.77 -1.72
N LEU A 307 15.22 -15.77 -1.21
CA LEU A 307 15.81 -14.54 -0.68
C LEU A 307 16.40 -14.69 0.73
N ARG A 308 15.98 -15.70 1.52
CA ARG A 308 16.60 -15.99 2.83
C ARG A 308 18.11 -16.21 2.74
N SER A 309 18.62 -16.84 1.67
CA SER A 309 20.06 -17.05 1.48
C SER A 309 20.83 -15.77 1.11
N PHE A 310 20.10 -14.69 0.79
CA PHE A 310 20.69 -13.38 0.51
C PHE A 310 20.76 -12.51 1.75
N ARG A 311 20.38 -12.97 2.95
CA ARG A 311 20.55 -12.19 4.19
C ARG A 311 22.01 -12.21 4.66
N ALA A 312 22.52 -11.07 5.11
CA ALA A 312 23.88 -10.88 5.66
C ALA A 312 23.90 -10.76 7.18
N GLY A 313 22.76 -10.54 7.83
CA GLY A 313 22.67 -10.38 9.27
C GLY A 313 21.27 -10.63 9.84
N GLU A 314 21.10 -10.23 11.10
CA GLU A 314 19.87 -10.47 11.86
C GLU A 314 18.84 -9.37 11.65
N ARG A 315 19.29 -8.14 11.34
CA ARG A 315 18.41 -6.97 11.19
C ARG A 315 18.28 -6.62 9.71
N THR A 316 17.15 -7.00 9.10
CA THR A 316 16.90 -6.81 7.68
C THR A 316 15.81 -5.76 7.45
N LEU A 317 16.05 -4.81 6.55
CA LEU A 317 15.04 -3.87 6.06
C LEU A 317 14.52 -4.32 4.69
N CYS A 318 13.23 -4.60 4.57
CA CYS A 318 12.54 -4.78 3.30
C CYS A 318 11.79 -3.50 2.92
N LEU A 319 12.09 -2.94 1.76
CA LEU A 319 11.56 -1.68 1.28
C LEU A 319 10.74 -1.93 0.00
N GLY A 320 9.41 -1.77 0.07
CA GLY A 320 8.55 -1.65 -1.11
C GLY A 320 8.72 -0.30 -1.80
N THR A 321 8.18 -0.17 -3.02
CA THR A 321 8.31 1.06 -3.81
C THR A 321 6.95 1.59 -4.25
N GLY A 322 6.59 2.75 -3.70
CA GLY A 322 5.35 3.43 -4.04
C GLY A 322 4.13 2.53 -3.86
N GLU A 323 3.44 2.22 -4.96
CA GLU A 323 2.24 1.37 -5.00
C GLU A 323 2.57 -0.13 -4.84
N PHE A 324 3.82 -0.55 -5.09
CA PHE A 324 4.25 -1.94 -4.98
C PHE A 324 4.62 -2.27 -3.53
N MET A 325 3.58 -2.51 -2.71
CA MET A 325 3.72 -2.74 -1.26
C MET A 325 3.33 -4.16 -0.82
N TYR A 326 2.24 -4.73 -1.34
CA TYR A 326 1.67 -5.96 -0.79
C TYR A 326 2.58 -7.18 -0.95
N ILE A 327 3.06 -7.44 -2.17
CA ILE A 327 3.97 -8.57 -2.45
C ILE A 327 5.29 -8.41 -1.68
N PRO A 328 5.97 -7.24 -1.68
CA PRO A 328 7.15 -7.02 -0.84
C PRO A 328 6.92 -7.26 0.65
N MET A 329 5.77 -6.81 1.18
CA MET A 329 5.40 -7.01 2.59
C MET A 329 5.18 -8.49 2.92
N ARG A 330 4.53 -9.24 2.03
CA ARG A 330 4.34 -10.69 2.15
C ARG A 330 5.66 -11.45 2.05
N ILE A 331 6.55 -11.09 1.12
CA ILE A 331 7.88 -11.68 1.01
C ILE A 331 8.70 -11.38 2.26
N ALA A 332 8.64 -10.16 2.80
CA ALA A 332 9.32 -9.78 4.04
C ALA A 332 8.90 -10.67 5.23
N ALA A 333 7.61 -11.03 5.31
CA ALA A 333 7.11 -11.97 6.33
C ALA A 333 7.75 -13.36 6.22
N GLU A 334 8.10 -13.81 5.01
CA GLU A 334 8.75 -15.10 4.75
C GLU A 334 10.27 -15.10 5.02
N LEU A 335 10.90 -13.95 5.29
CA LEU A 335 12.35 -13.87 5.49
C LEU A 335 12.81 -14.28 6.91
N GLY A 336 11.86 -14.52 7.82
CA GLY A 336 12.11 -14.94 9.19
C GLY A 336 12.27 -13.78 10.18
N GLN A 337 12.88 -14.06 11.33
CA GLN A 337 12.98 -13.10 12.43
C GLN A 337 13.94 -11.93 12.12
N GLY A 338 13.71 -10.79 12.79
CA GLY A 338 14.53 -9.58 12.69
C GLY A 338 14.29 -8.76 11.41
N VAL A 339 13.21 -9.02 10.69
CA VAL A 339 12.84 -8.31 9.46
C VAL A 339 11.86 -7.19 9.76
N SER A 340 12.15 -6.00 9.24
CA SER A 340 11.23 -4.86 9.22
C SER A 340 10.78 -4.58 7.78
N TYR A 341 9.50 -4.31 7.58
CA TYR A 341 8.94 -3.85 6.32
C TYR A 341 8.75 -2.32 6.35
N HIS A 342 9.07 -1.67 5.23
CA HIS A 342 8.86 -0.25 4.98
C HIS A 342 8.50 -0.05 3.48
N SER A 343 8.10 1.16 3.07
CA SER A 343 7.90 1.52 1.66
C SER A 343 8.35 2.95 1.40
N THR A 344 8.75 3.24 0.17
CA THR A 344 8.91 4.62 -0.28
C THR A 344 7.53 5.28 -0.43
N THR A 345 7.48 6.61 -0.30
CA THR A 345 6.23 7.37 -0.37
C THR A 345 6.41 8.66 -1.15
N ARG A 346 5.35 9.11 -1.83
CA ARG A 346 5.29 10.47 -2.42
C ARG A 346 4.98 11.57 -1.41
N SER A 347 4.73 11.22 -0.15
CA SER A 347 4.28 12.17 0.89
C SER A 347 5.46 12.98 1.43
N PRO A 348 5.53 14.30 1.20
CA PRO A 348 6.63 15.11 1.71
C PRO A 348 6.37 15.51 3.16
N VAL A 349 7.26 15.10 4.05
CA VAL A 349 7.19 15.30 5.50
C VAL A 349 8.45 16.00 5.98
N HIS A 350 8.33 16.99 6.85
CA HIS A 350 9.50 17.59 7.49
C HIS A 350 10.11 16.62 8.51
N PRO A 351 11.36 16.16 8.34
CA PRO A 351 12.04 15.40 9.39
C PRO A 351 12.52 16.34 10.49
N ILE A 352 12.21 16.02 11.74
CA ILE A 352 12.64 16.79 12.91
C ILE A 352 13.07 15.78 13.99
N ASP A 353 14.36 15.78 14.32
CA ASP A 353 14.89 14.94 15.38
C ASP A 353 14.58 15.54 16.77
N LYS A 354 13.37 15.24 17.26
CA LYS A 354 12.91 15.57 18.61
C LYS A 354 12.17 14.36 19.21
N PRO A 355 12.18 14.18 20.55
CA PRO A 355 11.56 13.02 21.20
C PRO A 355 10.10 12.77 20.80
N ASP A 356 9.28 13.83 20.73
CA ASP A 356 7.83 13.74 20.48
C ASP A 356 7.44 13.84 18.99
N TYR A 357 8.42 13.80 18.09
CA TYR A 357 8.19 13.93 16.66
C TYR A 357 8.43 12.60 15.94
N ALA A 358 7.45 12.17 15.15
CA ALA A 358 7.42 10.81 14.63
C ALA A 358 8.43 10.57 13.51
N ILE A 359 8.78 11.59 12.72
CA ILE A 359 9.69 11.48 11.57
C ILE A 359 10.97 12.22 11.87
N LYS A 360 12.02 11.48 12.23
CA LYS A 360 13.29 12.04 12.72
C LYS A 360 14.33 12.21 11.62
N SER A 361 14.28 11.35 10.61
CA SER A 361 15.15 11.42 9.43
C SER A 361 14.37 11.11 8.16
N GLY A 362 14.88 11.56 7.02
CA GLY A 362 14.30 11.26 5.72
C GLY A 362 15.29 11.50 4.59
N GLN A 363 15.19 10.69 3.54
CA GLN A 363 15.91 10.86 2.28
C GLN A 363 14.90 11.15 1.18
N ALA A 364 15.27 12.01 0.24
CA ALA A 364 14.45 12.39 -0.91
C ALA A 364 15.21 12.10 -2.19
N PHE A 365 14.53 11.54 -3.19
CA PHE A 365 15.11 11.19 -4.48
C PHE A 365 14.02 11.23 -5.57
N PRO A 366 14.38 11.44 -6.85
CA PRO A 366 13.46 11.24 -7.97
C PRO A 366 12.92 9.82 -7.99
N SER A 367 11.63 9.64 -8.32
CA SER A 367 11.03 8.31 -8.46
C SER A 367 11.63 7.60 -9.69
N PRO A 368 12.03 6.31 -9.58
CA PRO A 368 12.47 5.56 -10.75
C PRO A 368 11.41 5.50 -11.87
N GLU A 369 10.13 5.46 -11.49
CA GLU A 369 8.99 5.45 -12.43
C GLU A 369 8.76 6.81 -13.11
N ASP A 370 9.08 7.93 -12.44
CA ASP A 370 8.83 9.29 -12.96
C ASP A 370 9.76 10.29 -12.27
N GLU A 371 10.78 10.77 -12.99
CA GLU A 371 11.79 11.67 -12.43
C GLU A 371 11.24 13.03 -11.98
N GLN A 372 10.07 13.45 -12.48
CA GLN A 372 9.43 14.69 -12.03
C GLN A 372 8.73 14.52 -10.68
N VAL A 373 8.51 13.28 -10.24
CA VAL A 373 7.91 12.93 -8.95
C VAL A 373 9.01 12.66 -7.93
N ARG A 374 8.92 13.32 -6.77
CA ARG A 374 9.82 13.03 -5.64
C ARG A 374 9.26 11.94 -4.75
N ASN A 375 10.08 10.93 -4.48
CA ASN A 375 9.85 9.91 -3.48
C ASN A 375 10.72 10.13 -2.25
N PHE A 376 10.27 9.57 -1.14
CA PHE A 376 10.92 9.66 0.16
C PHE A 376 10.92 8.31 0.85
N PHE A 377 11.92 8.04 1.68
CA PHE A 377 11.83 7.08 2.79
C PHE A 377 12.27 7.75 4.07
N TYR A 378 11.75 7.30 5.22
CA TYR A 378 11.90 7.99 6.50
C TYR A 378 12.38 7.03 7.58
N ASN A 379 13.02 7.58 8.61
CA ASN A 379 13.45 6.82 9.81
C ASN A 379 14.27 5.55 9.51
N VAL A 380 15.10 5.62 8.47
CA VAL A 380 16.14 4.63 8.19
C VAL A 380 17.47 5.25 8.61
N GLY A 381 17.92 4.90 9.81
CA GLY A 381 19.17 5.41 10.39
C GLY A 381 20.41 4.68 9.88
N ALA A 382 21.57 5.34 10.04
CA ALA A 382 22.86 4.73 9.74
C ALA A 382 23.09 3.47 10.60
N LEU A 383 23.53 2.37 9.98
CA LEU A 383 23.88 1.10 10.65
C LEU A 383 22.74 0.47 11.49
N GLN A 384 21.50 0.93 11.29
CA GLN A 384 20.32 0.41 11.98
C GLN A 384 19.99 -1.03 11.54
N TYR A 385 20.30 -1.36 10.29
CA TYR A 385 20.08 -2.65 9.67
C TYR A 385 21.37 -3.17 9.05
N ASP A 386 21.51 -4.50 9.00
CA ASP A 386 22.67 -5.17 8.42
C ASP A 386 22.55 -5.22 6.89
N ASP A 387 21.33 -5.41 6.37
CA ASP A 387 21.05 -5.41 4.94
C ASP A 387 19.70 -4.79 4.56
N CYS A 388 19.58 -4.44 3.29
CA CYS A 388 18.36 -3.90 2.70
C CYS A 388 17.93 -4.74 1.49
N PHE A 389 16.65 -5.05 1.40
CA PHE A 389 15.99 -5.59 0.21
C PHE A 389 15.08 -4.50 -0.34
N ILE A 390 15.42 -3.92 -1.48
CA ILE A 390 14.56 -2.95 -2.19
C ILE A 390 13.81 -3.70 -3.28
N PHE A 391 12.48 -3.62 -3.26
CA PHE A 391 11.61 -4.36 -4.18
C PHE A 391 11.05 -3.44 -5.27
N ALA A 392 11.21 -3.87 -6.51
CA ALA A 392 10.63 -3.27 -7.69
C ALA A 392 9.65 -4.25 -8.34
N GLU A 393 8.49 -3.76 -8.75
CA GLU A 393 7.50 -4.57 -9.48
C GLU A 393 8.09 -5.06 -10.81
N ARG A 394 8.88 -4.18 -11.46
CA ARG A 394 9.44 -4.32 -12.80
C ARG A 394 10.82 -3.68 -12.86
N ASP A 395 11.63 -4.04 -13.86
CA ASP A 395 12.98 -3.50 -13.97
C ASP A 395 12.95 -2.03 -14.43
N TRP A 396 13.94 -1.26 -13.98
CA TRP A 396 14.13 0.16 -14.30
C TRP A 396 15.48 0.39 -14.97
N PRO A 397 15.60 1.42 -15.83
CA PRO A 397 16.90 1.91 -16.28
C PRO A 397 17.85 2.21 -15.10
N GLU A 398 19.14 1.92 -15.27
CA GLU A 398 20.13 2.06 -14.19
C GLU A 398 20.26 3.50 -13.68
N ASP A 399 20.17 4.48 -14.59
CA ASP A 399 20.18 5.91 -14.30
C ASP A 399 18.95 6.35 -13.48
N ARG A 400 17.80 5.73 -13.72
CA ARG A 400 16.56 5.99 -12.96
C ARG A 400 16.59 5.37 -11.57
N LEU A 401 17.27 4.23 -11.41
CA LEU A 401 17.45 3.55 -10.12
C LEU A 401 18.57 4.18 -9.27
N ALA A 402 19.59 4.77 -9.89
CA ALA A 402 20.79 5.27 -9.21
C ALA A 402 20.52 6.27 -8.05
N PRO A 403 19.59 7.24 -8.16
CA PRO A 403 19.32 8.16 -7.05
C PRO A 403 18.79 7.46 -5.79
N LEU A 404 17.90 6.48 -5.95
CA LEU A 404 17.40 5.66 -4.84
C LEU A 404 18.52 4.83 -4.22
N LEU A 405 19.35 4.19 -5.05
CA LEU A 405 20.49 3.41 -4.54
C LEU A 405 21.50 4.29 -3.81
N SER A 406 21.80 5.50 -4.31
CA SER A 406 22.68 6.44 -3.63
C SER A 406 22.12 6.84 -2.26
N ALA A 407 20.80 7.06 -2.16
CA ALA A 407 20.14 7.39 -0.89
C ALA A 407 20.21 6.23 0.11
N LEU A 408 20.01 4.98 -0.35
CA LEU A 408 20.14 3.78 0.48
C LEU A 408 21.60 3.50 0.86
N GLN A 409 22.53 3.73 -0.06
CA GLN A 409 23.96 3.52 0.18
C GLN A 409 24.45 4.37 1.34
N ALA A 410 23.94 5.59 1.50
CA ALA A 410 24.27 6.49 2.60
C ALA A 410 23.81 5.99 3.99
N CYS A 411 22.96 4.96 4.07
CA CYS A 411 22.52 4.36 5.34
C CYS A 411 23.49 3.30 5.89
N GLY A 412 24.53 2.90 5.15
CA GLY A 412 25.59 2.02 5.67
C GLY A 412 25.23 0.53 5.80
N PHE A 413 24.37 -0.02 4.94
CA PHE A 413 24.09 -1.45 4.94
C PHE A 413 25.34 -2.26 4.53
N GLN A 414 25.54 -3.46 5.07
CA GLN A 414 26.59 -4.37 4.59
C GLN A 414 26.34 -4.79 3.14
N GLN A 415 25.08 -4.85 2.74
CA GLN A 415 24.66 -5.12 1.37
C GLN A 415 23.27 -4.54 1.08
N ILE A 416 23.04 -4.26 -0.21
CA ILE A 416 21.74 -3.88 -0.75
C ILE A 416 21.37 -4.91 -1.82
N ASN A 417 20.22 -5.55 -1.65
CA ASN A 417 19.65 -6.51 -2.58
C ASN A 417 18.51 -5.82 -3.35
N VAL A 418 18.71 -5.56 -4.63
CA VAL A 418 17.68 -5.05 -5.55
C VAL A 418 16.90 -6.24 -6.08
N ILE A 419 15.66 -6.36 -5.64
CA ILE A 419 14.76 -7.46 -5.99
C ILE A 419 13.78 -6.97 -7.04
N ILE A 420 13.75 -7.62 -8.20
CA ILE A 420 12.86 -7.25 -9.30
C ILE A 420 11.96 -8.44 -9.59
N CYS A 421 10.65 -8.21 -9.53
CA CYS A 421 9.67 -9.27 -9.74
C CYS A 421 9.32 -9.49 -11.22
N GLY A 422 9.62 -8.51 -12.07
CA GLY A 422 9.59 -8.63 -13.53
C GLY A 422 10.95 -9.04 -14.14
N PRO A 423 10.98 -9.31 -15.45
CA PRO A 423 12.20 -9.74 -16.15
C PRO A 423 13.18 -8.59 -16.34
N SER A 424 14.44 -8.92 -16.63
CA SER A 424 15.44 -7.91 -16.98
C SER A 424 15.07 -7.13 -18.24
N MET A 425 15.34 -5.82 -18.25
CA MET A 425 15.19 -4.99 -19.44
C MET A 425 15.94 -5.61 -20.65
N GLY A 426 15.19 -5.90 -21.73
CA GLY A 426 15.72 -6.47 -22.97
C GLY A 426 15.66 -8.00 -23.09
N SER A 427 15.29 -8.75 -22.05
CA SER A 427 15.08 -10.21 -22.16
C SER A 427 13.66 -10.59 -22.61
N HIS A 428 12.69 -9.68 -22.45
CA HIS A 428 11.30 -9.91 -22.87
C HIS A 428 11.13 -9.55 -24.35
N LYS A 429 10.95 -10.56 -25.22
CA LYS A 429 10.47 -10.34 -26.58
C LYS A 429 8.94 -10.26 -26.52
N GLU A 430 8.37 -9.16 -26.99
CA GLU A 430 6.93 -9.11 -27.28
C GLU A 430 6.58 -10.29 -28.21
N GLU A 431 5.84 -11.27 -27.71
CA GLU A 431 5.07 -12.13 -28.60
C GLU A 431 4.01 -11.24 -29.24
N LYS A 432 4.27 -10.85 -30.50
CA LYS A 432 3.29 -10.15 -31.32
C LYS A 432 2.02 -11.01 -31.36
N ALA A 433 0.95 -10.50 -30.74
CA ALA A 433 -0.41 -11.02 -30.92
C ALA A 433 -0.88 -10.86 -32.37
#